data_AF-A0A6F9B7L2-F1
#
_entry.id   AF-A0A6F9B7L2-F1
#
_cell.length_a   1.000
_cell.length_b   1.000
_cell.length_c   1.000
_cell.angle_alpha   90.00
_cell.angle_beta   90.00
_cell.angle_gamma   90.00
#
_symmetry.space_group_name_H-M   'P 1'
#
loop_
_entity.id
_entity.type
_entity.pdbx_description
1 polymer ?
#
loop_
_entity_poly.entity_id
_entity_poly.type
_entity_poly.pdbx_seq_one_letter_code
_entity_poly.pdbx_strand_id
1 'polypeptide(L)'
;MESAGDQASKGNYGLLDLIQALRWTSENIAFFGGDPLRITVFGSGAGASCVNLLTLSHYSEGLFQRAIAQSGTALSSWAVSFQPAKYARMLAKKVGCNLKDTVDLVECLQKKHYKELVDQDIQPARYHIAFGPVIDGDVIPDDPQILMEQGEFLNYDIMLGVNQGEGLKFVELIVDNDNGVQANDFDYAVSSFVDDLYGYPEGKDILRETIKFMYTDWADKHNPETRRKTLLALFTDHQWVAPAVATADLHSSFGSPTYFYAFYHHCQTEQVPPWADAAHGDEIPYVFGLPMIGPTELFPCNFSKNDVMLSAVVMTYWTNFAKTGDPNQPVPQDTKFIHTKPNRFEEVAWTRYNQKDQLYLHIGLKPRIKEHYRANKVNLWLELVPHLHSLNEVTQIISTTTKVPPPEVTPRTPKKIPVNTKRPNPTPFPTESQDSQNQPFLVDQRDYSTELSVTIAVGASLLFLNILAFAALYYKKDKRRHDVHRRCSPQRNTTNDLAHTQEEEIMSLQMKHTDLDHECDAMHPHEVVLRTACPPDYTLAMRRSPDDIPLMTPNTITMIPNTMQGLQSLHNFNTFPSSGQNNTLPHTLPHPHSHSTTRV
;
A
#
# COMPACT_ATOMS: atom_id res chain seq x y z
N MET A 1 -5.17 -6.44 31.62
CA MET A 1 -5.24 -7.83 32.13
C MET A 1 -5.64 -8.68 30.95
N GLU A 2 -4.97 -9.80 30.72
CA GLU A 2 -4.91 -10.34 29.36
C GLU A 2 -5.90 -11.48 29.15
N SER A 3 -6.38 -11.64 27.91
CA SER A 3 -7.38 -12.64 27.57
C SER A 3 -6.88 -14.05 27.83
N ALA A 4 -7.68 -14.85 28.54
CA ALA A 4 -7.44 -16.28 28.75
C ALA A 4 -7.91 -17.12 27.56
N GLY A 5 -8.63 -16.54 26.60
CA GLY A 5 -9.36 -17.24 25.54
C GLY A 5 -10.67 -17.87 26.00
N ASP A 6 -11.19 -17.49 27.18
CA ASP A 6 -12.46 -17.97 27.74
C ASP A 6 -13.09 -16.93 28.70
N GLN A 7 -14.17 -17.32 29.37
CA GLN A 7 -14.95 -16.44 30.26
C GLN A 7 -14.21 -16.05 31.56
N ALA A 8 -13.07 -16.66 31.91
CA ALA A 8 -12.28 -16.24 33.08
C ALA A 8 -11.60 -14.89 32.84
N SER A 9 -11.23 -14.58 31.59
CA SER A 9 -10.73 -13.27 31.16
C SER A 9 -10.98 -13.12 29.67
N LYS A 10 -12.03 -12.38 29.28
CA LYS A 10 -12.42 -12.20 27.87
C LYS A 10 -11.33 -11.50 27.07
N GLY A 11 -10.77 -10.41 27.60
CA GLY A 11 -9.86 -9.51 26.88
C GLY A 11 -10.46 -8.12 26.71
N ASN A 12 -9.97 -7.38 25.71
CA ASN A 12 -10.51 -6.09 25.24
C ASN A 12 -10.69 -4.96 26.28
N TYR A 13 -10.18 -5.11 27.50
CA TYR A 13 -10.28 -4.10 28.57
C TYR A 13 -9.82 -2.70 28.14
N GLY A 14 -8.71 -2.59 27.39
CA GLY A 14 -8.25 -1.30 26.86
C GLY A 14 -9.16 -0.67 25.79
N LEU A 15 -9.95 -1.47 25.07
CA LEU A 15 -11.01 -0.96 24.19
C LEU A 15 -12.23 -0.53 25.02
N LEU A 16 -12.58 -1.28 26.07
CA LEU A 16 -13.64 -0.91 27.01
C LEU A 16 -13.31 0.38 27.77
N ASP A 17 -12.04 0.62 28.12
CA ASP A 17 -11.56 1.89 28.69
C ASP A 17 -11.76 3.06 27.71
N LEU A 18 -11.47 2.87 26.42
CA LEU A 18 -11.75 3.86 25.36
C LEU A 18 -13.26 4.09 25.18
N ILE A 19 -14.07 3.03 25.17
CA ILE A 19 -15.54 3.11 25.10
C ILE A 19 -16.09 3.88 26.31
N GLN A 20 -15.55 3.65 27.51
CA GLN A 20 -15.97 4.36 28.73
C GLN A 20 -15.51 5.83 28.72
N ALA A 21 -14.34 6.14 28.16
CA ALA A 21 -13.90 7.52 27.93
C ALA A 21 -14.79 8.23 26.90
N LEU A 22 -15.24 7.54 25.85
CA LEU A 22 -16.18 8.07 24.86
C LEU A 22 -17.59 8.29 25.45
N ARG A 23 -18.09 7.37 26.29
CA ARG A 23 -19.33 7.56 27.08
C ARG A 23 -19.24 8.79 27.97
N TRP A 24 -18.17 8.89 28.77
CA TRP A 24 -17.92 10.08 29.59
C TRP A 24 -17.87 11.36 28.75
N THR A 25 -17.19 11.33 27.60
CA THR A 25 -17.10 12.49 26.69
C THR A 25 -18.47 12.88 26.16
N SER A 26 -19.27 11.94 25.65
CA SER A 26 -20.63 12.20 25.15
C SER A 26 -21.55 12.78 26.25
N GLU A 27 -21.44 12.27 27.47
CA GLU A 27 -22.23 12.73 28.62
C GLU A 27 -21.77 14.09 29.19
N ASN A 28 -20.47 14.44 29.11
CA ASN A 28 -19.89 15.56 29.88
C ASN A 28 -19.25 16.68 29.05
N ILE A 29 -18.89 16.48 27.78
CA ILE A 29 -18.10 17.47 27.01
C ILE A 29 -18.85 18.79 26.78
N ALA A 30 -20.19 18.77 26.86
CA ALA A 30 -21.04 19.96 26.83
C ALA A 30 -20.72 20.95 27.97
N PHE A 31 -20.31 20.48 29.15
CA PHE A 31 -19.90 21.34 30.27
C PHE A 31 -18.58 22.09 30.00
N PHE A 32 -17.79 21.63 29.03
CA PHE A 32 -16.55 22.26 28.56
C PHE A 32 -16.77 23.08 27.28
N GLY A 33 -18.01 23.23 26.81
CA GLY A 33 -18.37 23.92 25.57
C GLY A 33 -18.17 23.10 24.29
N GLY A 34 -17.92 21.79 24.40
CA GLY A 34 -17.92 20.88 23.27
C GLY A 34 -19.33 20.45 22.83
N ASP A 35 -19.40 19.70 21.74
CA ASP A 35 -20.65 19.24 21.13
C ASP A 35 -20.64 17.70 21.01
N PRO A 36 -21.47 16.97 21.78
CA PRO A 36 -21.48 15.50 21.76
C PRO A 36 -22.02 14.91 20.45
N LEU A 37 -22.68 15.71 19.61
CA LEU A 37 -23.14 15.31 18.27
C LEU A 37 -22.06 15.49 17.18
N ARG A 38 -20.86 15.96 17.55
CA ARG A 38 -19.70 16.15 16.64
C ARG A 38 -18.38 15.68 17.26
N ILE A 39 -18.41 14.55 17.96
CA ILE A 39 -17.22 13.83 18.43
C ILE A 39 -16.56 13.12 17.23
N THR A 40 -15.27 13.34 17.08
CA THR A 40 -14.40 12.69 16.09
C THR A 40 -13.28 11.98 16.82
N VAL A 41 -13.13 10.67 16.62
CA VAL A 41 -12.06 9.88 17.24
C VAL A 41 -10.90 9.79 16.24
N PHE A 42 -9.66 10.00 16.69
CA PHE A 42 -8.49 9.88 15.84
C PHE A 42 -7.31 9.26 16.57
N GLY A 43 -6.42 8.62 15.81
CA GLY A 43 -5.22 7.99 16.31
C GLY A 43 -4.24 7.64 15.19
N SER A 44 -3.00 7.32 15.57
CA SER A 44 -1.96 6.86 14.66
C SER A 44 -1.42 5.48 15.07
N GLY A 45 -1.00 4.67 14.10
CA GLY A 45 -0.47 3.32 14.33
C GLY A 45 -1.47 2.40 15.04
N ALA A 46 -1.07 1.79 16.16
CA ALA A 46 -1.97 0.99 16.99
C ALA A 46 -3.20 1.80 17.50
N GLY A 47 -3.07 3.12 17.66
CA GLY A 47 -4.21 3.99 17.95
C GLY A 47 -5.21 4.05 16.80
N ALA A 48 -4.75 4.03 15.55
CA ALA A 48 -5.63 3.92 14.37
C ALA A 48 -6.26 2.53 14.25
N SER A 49 -5.55 1.45 14.62
CA SER A 49 -6.15 0.12 14.77
C SER A 49 -7.29 0.13 15.79
N CYS A 50 -7.08 0.75 16.97
CA CYS A 50 -8.16 0.93 17.96
C CYS A 50 -9.33 1.75 17.41
N VAL A 51 -9.09 2.82 16.64
CA VAL A 51 -10.17 3.61 15.99
C VAL A 51 -11.01 2.73 15.05
N ASN A 52 -10.38 1.90 14.21
CA ASN A 52 -11.10 0.98 13.33
C ASN A 52 -11.88 -0.08 14.11
N LEU A 53 -11.28 -0.68 15.14
CA LEU A 53 -11.94 -1.66 16.01
C LEU A 53 -13.13 -1.05 16.77
N LEU A 54 -13.05 0.22 17.16
CA LEU A 54 -14.19 0.95 17.74
C LEU A 54 -15.30 1.18 16.71
N THR A 55 -15.00 1.38 15.41
CA THR A 55 -16.04 1.50 14.38
C THR A 55 -16.78 0.18 14.07
N LEU A 56 -16.17 -0.96 14.43
CA LEU A 56 -16.72 -2.32 14.28
C LEU A 56 -17.38 -2.87 15.56
N SER A 57 -17.42 -2.08 16.64
CA SER A 57 -17.95 -2.51 17.93
C SER A 57 -19.33 -1.90 18.21
N HIS A 58 -20.34 -2.73 18.40
CA HIS A 58 -21.69 -2.30 18.78
C HIS A 58 -21.73 -1.51 20.11
N TYR A 59 -20.72 -1.69 20.98
CA TYR A 59 -20.55 -0.90 22.20
C TYR A 59 -20.23 0.59 21.95
N SER A 60 -19.81 0.94 20.74
CA SER A 60 -19.49 2.32 20.30
C SER A 60 -20.69 3.09 19.75
N GLU A 61 -21.85 2.44 19.54
CA GLU A 61 -23.00 3.03 18.86
C GLU A 61 -23.42 4.39 19.45
N GLY A 62 -23.46 5.41 18.59
CA GLY A 62 -23.85 6.78 18.94
C GLY A 62 -22.85 7.55 19.82
N LEU A 63 -21.73 6.98 20.23
CA LEU A 63 -20.73 7.65 21.08
C LEU A 63 -19.84 8.65 20.33
N PHE A 64 -19.70 8.47 19.02
CA PHE A 64 -19.02 9.39 18.11
C PHE A 64 -19.67 9.35 16.72
N GLN A 65 -19.24 10.24 15.82
CA GLN A 65 -19.82 10.35 14.47
C GLN A 65 -18.78 10.25 13.35
N ARG A 66 -17.48 10.38 13.67
CA ARG A 66 -16.39 10.36 12.68
C ARG A 66 -15.13 9.68 13.20
N ALA A 67 -14.37 9.09 12.29
CA ALA A 67 -13.07 8.50 12.58
C ALA A 67 -11.95 9.07 11.67
N ILE A 68 -10.74 9.25 12.24
CA ILE A 68 -9.51 9.47 11.46
C ILE A 68 -8.48 8.40 11.82
N ALA A 69 -8.15 7.53 10.86
CA ALA A 69 -7.22 6.42 11.02
C ALA A 69 -5.89 6.71 10.30
N GLN A 70 -4.88 7.14 11.04
CA GLN A 70 -3.56 7.46 10.50
C GLN A 70 -2.64 6.23 10.58
N SER A 71 -2.14 5.74 9.44
CA SER A 71 -1.09 4.70 9.42
C SER A 71 -1.39 3.44 10.26
N GLY A 72 -2.65 2.97 10.26
CA GLY A 72 -3.06 1.74 10.94
C GLY A 72 -4.52 1.38 10.71
N THR A 73 -4.82 0.08 10.74
CA THR A 73 -6.16 -0.49 10.47
C THR A 73 -6.46 -1.65 11.41
N ALA A 74 -7.68 -2.19 11.37
CA ALA A 74 -8.01 -3.45 12.05
C ALA A 74 -7.55 -4.71 11.28
N LEU A 75 -7.08 -4.56 10.02
CA LEU A 75 -6.77 -5.67 9.11
C LEU A 75 -5.27 -6.04 9.04
N SER A 76 -4.39 -5.24 9.65
CA SER A 76 -2.94 -5.54 9.69
C SER A 76 -2.63 -6.69 10.68
N SER A 77 -1.62 -7.53 10.39
CA SER A 77 -1.24 -8.74 11.19
C SER A 77 -0.99 -8.52 12.69
N TRP A 78 -0.73 -7.27 13.10
CA TRP A 78 -0.48 -6.83 14.47
C TRP A 78 -1.68 -6.15 15.16
N ALA A 79 -2.83 -6.03 14.49
CA ALA A 79 -4.00 -5.33 15.03
C ALA A 79 -4.80 -6.18 16.05
N VAL A 80 -4.79 -7.50 15.88
CA VAL A 80 -5.54 -8.47 16.69
C VAL A 80 -4.61 -9.61 17.13
N SER A 81 -4.73 -10.07 18.38
CA SER A 81 -4.04 -11.27 18.86
C SER A 81 -4.93 -12.49 18.69
N PHE A 82 -4.63 -13.32 17.70
CA PHE A 82 -5.33 -14.57 17.41
C PHE A 82 -4.93 -15.75 18.33
N GLN A 83 -3.98 -15.56 19.26
CA GLN A 83 -3.49 -16.62 20.15
C GLN A 83 -3.41 -16.18 21.64
N PRO A 84 -4.43 -15.53 22.22
CA PRO A 84 -4.33 -14.92 23.56
C PRO A 84 -4.05 -15.95 24.67
N ALA A 85 -4.77 -17.08 24.66
CA ALA A 85 -4.62 -18.17 25.64
C ALA A 85 -3.17 -18.71 25.74
N LYS A 86 -2.43 -18.72 24.62
CA LYS A 86 -1.02 -19.12 24.56
C LYS A 86 -0.15 -18.13 25.32
N TYR A 87 -0.27 -16.84 25.03
CA TYR A 87 0.55 -15.79 25.65
C TYR A 87 0.19 -15.55 27.12
N ALA A 88 -1.10 -15.62 27.47
CA ALA A 88 -1.56 -15.58 28.85
C ALA A 88 -0.98 -16.74 29.70
N ARG A 89 -0.95 -17.96 29.16
CA ARG A 89 -0.31 -19.11 29.84
C ARG A 89 1.23 -19.02 29.86
N MET A 90 1.86 -18.41 28.87
CA MET A 90 3.31 -18.11 28.91
C MET A 90 3.65 -17.11 30.02
N LEU A 91 2.88 -16.02 30.14
CA LEU A 91 3.01 -15.03 31.22
C LEU A 91 2.77 -15.67 32.59
N ALA A 92 1.65 -16.37 32.75
CA ALA A 92 1.31 -17.07 33.99
C ALA A 92 2.40 -18.06 34.41
N LYS A 93 3.03 -18.76 33.47
CA LYS A 93 4.18 -19.64 33.74
C LYS A 93 5.40 -18.85 34.22
N LYS A 94 5.75 -17.71 33.62
CA LYS A 94 6.90 -16.88 34.06
C LYS A 94 6.73 -16.36 35.49
N VAL A 95 5.50 -15.97 35.89
CA VAL A 95 5.22 -15.46 37.25
C VAL A 95 4.78 -16.52 38.27
N GLY A 96 4.84 -17.81 37.91
CA GLY A 96 4.52 -18.92 38.83
C GLY A 96 3.03 -19.23 39.01
N CYS A 97 2.13 -18.57 38.27
CA CYS A 97 0.69 -18.85 38.22
C CYS A 97 0.34 -19.98 37.22
N ASN A 98 1.17 -21.02 37.13
CA ASN A 98 1.03 -22.11 36.15
C ASN A 98 -0.08 -23.12 36.54
N LEU A 99 -1.31 -22.64 36.61
CA LEU A 99 -2.50 -23.39 37.00
C LEU A 99 -3.25 -23.91 35.76
N LYS A 100 -3.95 -25.04 35.90
CA LYS A 100 -4.66 -25.69 34.78
C LYS A 100 -5.96 -24.96 34.46
N ASP A 101 -6.80 -24.83 35.48
CA ASP A 101 -8.01 -24.02 35.44
C ASP A 101 -7.68 -22.55 35.16
N THR A 102 -8.52 -21.89 34.38
CA THR A 102 -8.30 -20.50 33.93
C THR A 102 -8.80 -19.46 34.93
N VAL A 103 -9.80 -19.77 35.75
CA VAL A 103 -10.26 -18.89 36.84
C VAL A 103 -9.20 -18.85 37.94
N ASP A 104 -8.69 -20.01 38.37
CA ASP A 104 -7.57 -20.10 39.31
C ASP A 104 -6.32 -19.33 38.82
N LEU A 105 -6.01 -19.45 37.53
CA LEU A 105 -4.89 -18.77 36.87
C LEU A 105 -5.10 -17.24 36.87
N VAL A 106 -6.29 -16.78 36.50
CA VAL A 106 -6.69 -15.36 36.49
C VAL A 106 -6.64 -14.77 37.90
N GLU A 107 -7.21 -15.47 38.89
CA GLU A 107 -7.13 -15.09 40.31
C GLU A 107 -5.69 -15.01 40.82
N CYS A 108 -4.82 -15.93 40.40
CA CYS A 108 -3.40 -15.88 40.75
C CYS A 108 -2.71 -14.65 40.15
N LEU A 109 -2.99 -14.32 38.88
CA LEU A 109 -2.46 -13.13 38.22
C LEU A 109 -2.94 -11.82 38.89
N GLN A 110 -4.20 -11.74 39.34
CA GLN A 110 -4.72 -10.59 40.10
C GLN A 110 -4.01 -10.37 41.44
N LYS A 111 -3.45 -11.43 42.03
CA LYS A 111 -2.71 -11.38 43.29
C LYS A 111 -1.22 -11.02 43.09
N LYS A 112 -0.78 -10.79 41.85
CA LYS A 112 0.58 -10.31 41.53
C LYS A 112 0.67 -8.80 41.54
N HIS A 113 1.83 -8.28 41.90
CA HIS A 113 2.12 -6.85 41.72
C HIS A 113 2.25 -6.56 40.22
N TYR A 114 1.58 -5.51 39.71
CA TYR A 114 1.50 -5.24 38.26
C TYR A 114 2.86 -5.21 37.55
N LYS A 115 3.90 -4.66 38.21
CA LYS A 115 5.26 -4.64 37.65
C LYS A 115 5.88 -6.03 37.46
N GLU A 116 5.52 -7.02 38.28
CA GLU A 116 5.93 -8.41 38.10
C GLU A 116 5.32 -9.04 36.83
N LEU A 117 4.17 -8.51 36.35
CA LEU A 117 3.53 -8.92 35.11
C LEU A 117 4.12 -8.18 33.89
N VAL A 118 4.28 -6.85 34.01
CA VAL A 118 4.70 -5.96 32.90
C VAL A 118 6.18 -6.12 32.56
N ASP A 119 7.05 -6.41 33.53
CA ASP A 119 8.49 -6.63 33.29
C ASP A 119 8.79 -7.98 32.59
N GLN A 120 7.77 -8.78 32.23
CA GLN A 120 7.95 -10.09 31.61
C GLN A 120 8.10 -9.99 30.09
N ASP A 121 9.28 -10.38 29.62
CA ASP A 121 9.56 -10.63 28.21
C ASP A 121 8.63 -11.74 27.64
N ILE A 122 7.63 -11.38 26.85
CA ILE A 122 6.71 -12.32 26.18
C ILE A 122 6.75 -12.04 24.68
N GLN A 123 7.66 -12.72 23.98
CA GLN A 123 7.83 -12.58 22.53
C GLN A 123 6.69 -13.28 21.76
N PRO A 124 5.97 -12.58 20.87
CA PRO A 124 5.04 -13.19 19.93
C PRO A 124 5.77 -13.81 18.73
N ALA A 125 5.00 -14.35 17.78
CA ALA A 125 5.49 -14.51 16.41
C ALA A 125 5.81 -13.11 15.82
N ARG A 126 6.77 -13.05 14.89
CA ARG A 126 7.17 -11.78 14.28
C ARG A 126 5.99 -11.14 13.53
N TYR A 127 5.91 -9.81 13.55
CA TYR A 127 4.79 -9.02 12.97
C TYR A 127 3.39 -9.30 13.55
N HIS A 128 3.30 -10.06 14.64
CA HIS A 128 2.06 -10.33 15.38
C HIS A 128 2.19 -9.80 16.82
N ILE A 129 1.06 -9.68 17.54
CA ILE A 129 1.03 -9.21 18.93
C ILE A 129 0.74 -10.32 19.94
N ALA A 130 1.41 -10.25 21.10
CA ALA A 130 1.18 -11.16 22.22
C ALA A 130 -0.06 -10.77 23.04
N PHE A 131 -0.24 -9.46 23.25
CA PHE A 131 -1.30 -8.87 24.06
C PHE A 131 -1.84 -7.62 23.33
N GLY A 132 -3.15 -7.39 23.41
CA GLY A 132 -3.88 -6.38 22.65
C GLY A 132 -5.32 -6.82 22.37
N PRO A 133 -5.97 -6.26 21.34
CA PRO A 133 -7.33 -6.66 20.94
C PRO A 133 -7.46 -8.14 20.61
N VAL A 134 -8.63 -8.71 20.88
CA VAL A 134 -8.99 -10.11 20.60
C VAL A 134 -10.42 -10.18 20.04
N ILE A 135 -10.71 -11.20 19.24
CA ILE A 135 -12.09 -11.56 18.90
C ILE A 135 -12.65 -12.30 20.13
N ASP A 136 -13.58 -11.65 20.84
CA ASP A 136 -14.19 -12.18 22.07
C ASP A 136 -15.67 -12.58 21.91
N GLY A 137 -16.25 -12.34 20.72
CA GLY A 137 -17.66 -12.59 20.44
C GLY A 137 -18.60 -11.58 21.11
N ASP A 138 -18.07 -10.43 21.54
CA ASP A 138 -18.78 -9.49 22.41
C ASP A 138 -18.41 -8.03 22.07
N VAL A 139 -17.22 -7.57 22.48
CA VAL A 139 -16.69 -6.24 22.09
C VAL A 139 -16.27 -6.25 20.61
N ILE A 140 -15.62 -7.33 20.17
CA ILE A 140 -15.27 -7.60 18.78
C ILE A 140 -15.97 -8.93 18.40
N PRO A 141 -17.12 -8.88 17.69
CA PRO A 141 -17.98 -10.06 17.49
C PRO A 141 -17.37 -11.19 16.63
N ASP A 142 -16.62 -10.83 15.59
CA ASP A 142 -15.98 -11.76 14.64
C ASP A 142 -14.68 -11.13 14.10
N ASP A 143 -14.02 -11.76 13.14
CA ASP A 143 -12.83 -11.21 12.48
C ASP A 143 -13.13 -9.83 11.84
N PRO A 144 -12.28 -8.80 12.05
CA PRO A 144 -12.46 -7.48 11.45
C PRO A 144 -12.62 -7.48 9.92
N GLN A 145 -12.03 -8.43 9.19
CA GLN A 145 -12.26 -8.56 7.75
C GLN A 145 -13.71 -8.98 7.47
N ILE A 146 -14.21 -9.99 8.18
CA ILE A 146 -15.59 -10.49 8.04
C ILE A 146 -16.60 -9.39 8.38
N LEU A 147 -16.36 -8.63 9.46
CA LEU A 147 -17.23 -7.52 9.86
C LEU A 147 -17.24 -6.39 8.81
N MET A 148 -16.08 -6.05 8.20
CA MET A 148 -16.02 -5.06 7.13
C MET A 148 -16.64 -5.54 5.81
N GLU A 149 -16.50 -6.83 5.46
CA GLU A 149 -17.11 -7.44 4.27
C GLU A 149 -18.64 -7.55 4.37
N GLN A 150 -19.18 -7.73 5.58
CA GLN A 150 -20.63 -7.77 5.83
C GLN A 150 -21.26 -6.37 5.91
N GLY A 151 -20.47 -5.33 6.16
CA GLY A 151 -20.97 -3.96 6.37
C GLY A 151 -21.46 -3.70 7.80
N GLU A 152 -20.97 -4.48 8.78
CA GLU A 152 -21.30 -4.34 10.21
C GLU A 152 -20.52 -3.18 10.88
N PHE A 153 -19.78 -2.38 10.11
CA PHE A 153 -19.32 -1.07 10.57
C PHE A 153 -20.48 -0.07 10.50
N LEU A 154 -20.59 0.77 11.53
CA LEU A 154 -21.63 1.79 11.59
C LEU A 154 -21.30 2.93 10.60
N ASN A 155 -22.31 3.61 10.07
CA ASN A 155 -22.17 4.62 9.01
C ASN A 155 -21.54 5.94 9.54
N TYR A 156 -20.23 5.94 9.71
CA TYR A 156 -19.40 7.09 10.11
C TYR A 156 -18.87 7.85 8.89
N ASP A 157 -18.52 9.13 9.07
CA ASP A 157 -17.54 9.76 8.16
C ASP A 157 -16.15 9.20 8.51
N ILE A 158 -15.37 8.71 7.54
CA ILE A 158 -13.97 8.26 7.76
C ILE A 158 -12.95 8.99 6.88
N MET A 159 -11.87 9.45 7.52
CA MET A 159 -10.63 9.84 6.88
C MET A 159 -9.54 8.81 7.22
N LEU A 160 -8.76 8.37 6.25
CA LEU A 160 -7.64 7.45 6.50
C LEU A 160 -6.48 7.69 5.54
N GLY A 161 -5.31 7.17 5.87
CA GLY A 161 -4.15 7.29 5.01
C GLY A 161 -2.87 6.75 5.62
N VAL A 162 -1.79 6.85 4.86
CA VAL A 162 -0.49 6.23 5.15
C VAL A 162 0.65 7.14 4.73
N ASN A 163 1.83 6.94 5.31
CA ASN A 163 3.04 7.67 5.00
C ASN A 163 3.83 6.97 3.87
N GLN A 164 4.68 7.70 3.15
CA GLN A 164 5.38 7.20 1.96
C GLN A 164 6.30 5.99 2.25
N GLY A 165 6.85 5.90 3.46
CA GLY A 165 7.92 4.97 3.82
C GLY A 165 7.81 4.41 5.24
N GLU A 166 6.59 4.08 5.68
CA GLU A 166 6.25 3.47 6.98
C GLU A 166 7.30 2.44 7.45
N GLY A 167 7.72 1.54 6.54
CA GLY A 167 8.60 0.41 6.79
C GLY A 167 10.09 0.74 7.02
N LEU A 168 10.47 1.98 7.33
CA LEU A 168 11.87 2.37 7.57
C LEU A 168 12.61 1.40 8.52
N LYS A 169 12.00 1.04 9.65
CA LYS A 169 12.61 0.16 10.67
C LYS A 169 12.75 -1.32 10.23
N PHE A 170 12.11 -1.75 9.14
CA PHE A 170 12.32 -3.09 8.58
C PHE A 170 13.65 -3.21 7.83
N VAL A 171 14.12 -2.12 7.20
CA VAL A 171 15.40 -2.11 6.46
C VAL A 171 16.57 -1.51 7.24
N GLU A 172 16.32 -0.68 8.26
CA GLU A 172 17.36 0.08 8.99
C GLU A 172 18.54 -0.78 9.49
N LEU A 173 18.29 -2.03 9.92
CA LEU A 173 19.32 -2.94 10.47
C LEU A 173 20.07 -3.76 9.41
N ILE A 174 19.69 -3.66 8.12
CA ILE A 174 20.30 -4.39 7.00
C ILE A 174 20.83 -3.46 5.89
N VAL A 175 20.85 -2.14 6.17
CA VAL A 175 21.43 -1.14 5.28
C VAL A 175 22.93 -1.04 5.52
N ASP A 176 23.71 -1.08 4.44
CA ASP A 176 25.16 -0.93 4.49
C ASP A 176 25.61 0.55 4.57
N ASN A 177 26.90 0.78 4.81
CA ASN A 177 27.49 2.12 4.95
C ASN A 177 27.34 2.99 3.68
N ASP A 178 27.18 2.36 2.51
CA ASP A 178 26.93 3.05 1.24
C ASP A 178 25.43 3.35 1.02
N ASN A 179 24.59 3.06 2.02
CA ASN A 179 23.14 3.20 2.05
C ASN A 179 22.40 2.21 1.13
N GLY A 180 23.06 1.12 0.74
CA GLY A 180 22.50 0.02 -0.03
C GLY A 180 21.88 -1.09 0.82
N VAL A 181 21.25 -2.04 0.15
CA VAL A 181 20.97 -3.40 0.68
C VAL A 181 21.53 -4.39 -0.33
N GLN A 182 22.22 -5.46 0.10
CA GLN A 182 22.81 -6.44 -0.81
C GLN A 182 21.78 -7.45 -1.35
N ALA A 183 22.12 -8.14 -2.44
CA ALA A 183 21.20 -9.08 -3.08
C ALA A 183 20.80 -10.23 -2.13
N ASN A 184 21.77 -10.78 -1.39
CA ASN A 184 21.54 -11.86 -0.43
C ASN A 184 20.65 -11.39 0.74
N ASP A 185 20.84 -10.16 1.22
CA ASP A 185 20.07 -9.60 2.34
C ASP A 185 18.64 -9.26 1.91
N PHE A 186 18.46 -8.77 0.67
CA PHE A 186 17.14 -8.64 0.05
C PHE A 186 16.44 -9.99 -0.06
N ASP A 187 17.08 -11.00 -0.65
CA ASP A 187 16.50 -12.33 -0.80
C ASP A 187 16.17 -12.96 0.56
N TYR A 188 17.04 -12.82 1.56
CA TYR A 188 16.80 -13.30 2.92
C TYR A 188 15.66 -12.57 3.62
N ALA A 189 15.61 -11.23 3.54
CA ALA A 189 14.56 -10.43 4.16
C ALA A 189 13.18 -10.73 3.54
N VAL A 190 13.08 -10.86 2.21
CA VAL A 190 11.85 -11.30 1.54
C VAL A 190 11.48 -12.73 1.94
N SER A 191 12.47 -13.64 2.03
CA SER A 191 12.22 -15.03 2.43
C SER A 191 11.65 -15.12 3.83
N SER A 192 12.31 -14.49 4.80
CA SER A 192 11.87 -14.43 6.20
C SER A 192 10.51 -13.75 6.33
N PHE A 193 10.27 -12.64 5.63
CA PHE A 193 9.00 -11.92 5.69
C PHE A 193 7.81 -12.79 5.24
N VAL A 194 7.99 -13.58 4.16
CA VAL A 194 6.95 -14.52 3.72
C VAL A 194 6.76 -15.64 4.73
N ASP A 195 7.84 -16.20 5.28
CA ASP A 195 7.78 -17.30 6.26
C ASP A 195 7.13 -16.87 7.59
N ASP A 196 7.41 -15.65 8.06
CA ASP A 196 6.91 -15.05 9.30
C ASP A 196 5.39 -14.73 9.26
N LEU A 197 4.78 -14.64 8.07
CA LEU A 197 3.38 -14.26 7.86
C LEU A 197 2.52 -15.35 7.21
N TYR A 198 3.03 -16.03 6.18
CA TYR A 198 2.32 -17.05 5.41
C TYR A 198 2.79 -18.48 5.74
N GLY A 199 3.79 -18.64 6.61
CA GLY A 199 4.36 -19.94 6.97
C GLY A 199 5.17 -20.59 5.85
N TYR A 200 5.58 -21.83 6.09
CA TYR A 200 6.41 -22.60 5.17
C TYR A 200 5.56 -23.45 4.21
N PRO A 201 5.65 -23.26 2.87
CA PRO A 201 4.94 -24.10 1.92
C PRO A 201 5.56 -25.49 1.83
N GLU A 202 4.77 -26.55 1.95
CA GLU A 202 5.20 -27.96 1.78
C GLU A 202 5.47 -28.36 0.31
N GLY A 203 5.75 -27.40 -0.58
CA GLY A 203 5.72 -27.60 -2.02
C GLY A 203 6.60 -26.63 -2.81
N LYS A 204 6.13 -26.22 -4.00
CA LYS A 204 6.82 -25.19 -4.78
C LYS A 204 6.54 -23.83 -4.18
N ASP A 205 7.60 -23.12 -3.84
CA ASP A 205 7.54 -21.77 -3.28
C ASP A 205 7.24 -20.70 -4.35
N ILE A 206 6.03 -20.74 -4.91
CA ILE A 206 5.56 -19.82 -5.94
C ILE A 206 5.35 -18.42 -5.35
N LEU A 207 4.90 -18.34 -4.10
CA LEU A 207 4.60 -17.08 -3.41
C LEU A 207 5.86 -16.23 -3.23
N ARG A 208 6.90 -16.74 -2.55
CA ARG A 208 8.12 -15.98 -2.25
C ARG A 208 8.84 -15.53 -3.51
N GLU A 209 8.95 -16.39 -4.51
CA GLU A 209 9.57 -16.06 -5.80
C GLU A 209 8.74 -15.02 -6.60
N THR A 210 7.40 -15.05 -6.49
CA THR A 210 6.55 -13.98 -7.06
C THR A 210 6.77 -12.65 -6.34
N ILE A 211 6.87 -12.64 -5.00
CA ILE A 211 7.17 -11.42 -4.25
C ILE A 211 8.55 -10.85 -4.61
N LYS A 212 9.60 -11.68 -4.66
CA LYS A 212 10.94 -11.27 -5.13
C LYS A 212 10.88 -10.70 -6.55
N PHE A 213 10.18 -11.35 -7.47
CA PHE A 213 10.01 -10.89 -8.84
C PHE A 213 9.32 -9.51 -8.88
N MET A 214 8.22 -9.34 -8.16
CA MET A 214 7.44 -8.11 -8.15
C MET A 214 8.17 -6.93 -7.47
N TYR A 215 9.00 -7.18 -6.46
CA TYR A 215 9.79 -6.15 -5.76
C TYR A 215 11.24 -6.01 -6.25
N THR A 216 11.60 -6.67 -7.35
CA THR A 216 12.81 -6.34 -8.11
C THR A 216 12.51 -5.21 -9.10
N ASP A 217 13.25 -4.10 -9.07
CA ASP A 217 13.28 -3.17 -10.20
C ASP A 217 14.08 -3.83 -11.34
N TRP A 218 13.39 -4.32 -12.37
CA TRP A 218 14.04 -4.99 -13.50
C TRP A 218 14.73 -4.02 -14.47
N ALA A 219 14.48 -2.71 -14.37
CA ALA A 219 15.18 -1.69 -15.14
C ALA A 219 16.48 -1.23 -14.45
N ASP A 220 16.62 -1.44 -13.13
CA ASP A 220 17.78 -1.01 -12.31
C ASP A 220 18.26 -2.11 -11.33
N LYS A 221 18.14 -3.39 -11.74
CA LYS A 221 18.28 -4.59 -10.88
C LYS A 221 19.54 -4.66 -10.02
N HIS A 222 20.63 -4.05 -10.47
CA HIS A 222 21.93 -4.13 -9.79
C HIS A 222 22.13 -3.05 -8.72
N ASN A 223 21.28 -2.03 -8.65
CA ASN A 223 21.44 -0.88 -7.75
C ASN A 223 21.07 -1.21 -6.28
N PRO A 224 22.02 -1.11 -5.33
CA PRO A 224 21.76 -1.36 -3.91
C PRO A 224 20.75 -0.41 -3.26
N GLU A 225 20.72 0.87 -3.65
CA GLU A 225 19.72 1.83 -3.15
C GLU A 225 18.31 1.47 -3.61
N THR A 226 18.17 1.04 -4.87
CA THR A 226 16.88 0.65 -5.44
C THR A 226 16.36 -0.61 -4.74
N ARG A 227 17.22 -1.59 -4.44
CA ARG A 227 16.85 -2.75 -3.59
C ARG A 227 16.41 -2.34 -2.18
N ARG A 228 17.09 -1.39 -1.54
CA ARG A 228 16.66 -0.85 -0.23
C ARG A 228 15.26 -0.23 -0.33
N LYS A 229 15.02 0.60 -1.34
CA LYS A 229 13.72 1.24 -1.57
C LYS A 229 12.60 0.23 -1.82
N THR A 230 12.82 -0.79 -2.66
CA THR A 230 11.77 -1.78 -2.92
C THR A 230 11.51 -2.72 -1.75
N LEU A 231 12.51 -2.98 -0.91
CA LEU A 231 12.34 -3.78 0.32
C LEU A 231 11.61 -3.00 1.43
N LEU A 232 11.91 -1.70 1.59
CA LEU A 232 11.17 -0.79 2.46
C LEU A 232 9.71 -0.66 1.97
N ALA A 233 9.52 -0.52 0.65
CA ALA A 233 8.21 -0.47 0.02
C ALA A 233 7.41 -1.76 0.21
N LEU A 234 8.03 -2.94 0.11
CA LEU A 234 7.37 -4.23 0.34
C LEU A 234 6.70 -4.31 1.72
N PHE A 235 7.44 -3.94 2.77
CA PHE A 235 6.93 -3.95 4.14
C PHE A 235 5.87 -2.86 4.38
N THR A 236 6.09 -1.68 3.78
CA THR A 236 5.12 -0.56 3.76
C THR A 236 3.80 -0.99 3.11
N ASP A 237 3.89 -1.62 1.92
CA ASP A 237 2.76 -2.03 1.11
C ASP A 237 1.90 -3.08 1.81
N HIS A 238 2.52 -4.08 2.44
CA HIS A 238 1.80 -5.15 3.12
C HIS A 238 1.23 -4.74 4.48
N GLN A 239 2.02 -4.12 5.37
CA GLN A 239 1.57 -3.86 6.75
C GLN A 239 0.61 -2.66 6.86
N TRP A 240 0.66 -1.71 5.91
CA TRP A 240 -0.12 -0.48 5.96
C TRP A 240 -0.93 -0.22 4.68
N VAL A 241 -0.31 -0.18 3.49
CA VAL A 241 -1.00 0.34 2.29
C VAL A 241 -2.17 -0.54 1.85
N ALA A 242 -1.95 -1.84 1.68
CA ALA A 242 -3.00 -2.76 1.24
C ALA A 242 -4.14 -2.89 2.28
N PRO A 243 -3.87 -3.03 3.61
CA PRO A 243 -4.90 -2.93 4.65
C PRO A 243 -5.69 -1.61 4.62
N ALA A 244 -5.02 -0.47 4.43
CA ALA A 244 -5.67 0.83 4.38
C ALA A 244 -6.56 1.00 3.14
N VAL A 245 -6.11 0.52 1.97
CA VAL A 245 -6.93 0.56 0.75
C VAL A 245 -8.09 -0.43 0.82
N ALA A 246 -7.90 -1.64 1.36
CA ALA A 246 -8.99 -2.57 1.62
C ALA A 246 -10.06 -1.95 2.56
N THR A 247 -9.62 -1.31 3.64
CA THR A 247 -10.52 -0.57 4.56
C THR A 247 -11.28 0.55 3.83
N ALA A 248 -10.60 1.32 2.96
CA ALA A 248 -11.22 2.41 2.21
C ALA A 248 -12.20 1.94 1.12
N ASP A 249 -11.86 0.86 0.41
CA ASP A 249 -12.72 0.24 -0.60
C ASP A 249 -13.97 -0.35 0.04
N LEU A 250 -13.82 -1.13 1.13
CA LEU A 250 -14.95 -1.67 1.89
C LEU A 250 -15.82 -0.54 2.44
N HIS A 251 -15.26 0.41 3.19
CA HIS A 251 -16.01 1.52 3.78
C HIS A 251 -16.78 2.35 2.74
N SER A 252 -16.16 2.66 1.59
CA SER A 252 -16.81 3.43 0.54
C SER A 252 -17.81 2.63 -0.30
N SER A 253 -17.71 1.29 -0.36
CA SER A 253 -18.63 0.45 -1.13
C SER A 253 -20.05 0.39 -0.56
N PHE A 254 -20.20 0.47 0.77
CA PHE A 254 -21.50 0.65 1.44
C PHE A 254 -22.01 2.11 1.40
N GLY A 255 -21.30 3.02 0.74
CA GLY A 255 -21.71 4.40 0.48
C GLY A 255 -21.29 5.44 1.53
N SER A 256 -20.53 5.04 2.54
CA SER A 256 -20.14 5.89 3.67
C SER A 256 -19.06 6.91 3.28
N PRO A 257 -19.13 8.18 3.74
CA PRO A 257 -18.20 9.23 3.32
C PRO A 257 -16.75 8.90 3.68
N THR A 258 -15.91 8.75 2.65
CA THR A 258 -14.52 8.27 2.79
C THR A 258 -13.54 9.27 2.17
N TYR A 259 -12.43 9.57 2.84
CA TYR A 259 -11.36 10.43 2.33
C TYR A 259 -9.99 9.79 2.56
N PHE A 260 -9.24 9.52 1.49
CA PHE A 260 -7.90 8.91 1.56
C PHE A 260 -6.78 9.94 1.39
N TYR A 261 -5.69 9.81 2.15
CA TYR A 261 -4.44 10.56 1.94
C TYR A 261 -3.21 9.66 1.82
N ALA A 262 -2.16 10.22 1.22
CA ALA A 262 -0.81 9.67 1.34
C ALA A 262 0.19 10.79 1.70
N PHE A 263 0.99 10.60 2.75
CA PHE A 263 1.87 11.62 3.33
C PHE A 263 3.31 11.50 2.78
N TYR A 264 3.72 12.50 2.00
CA TYR A 264 4.95 12.57 1.22
C TYR A 264 5.83 13.75 1.68
N HIS A 265 5.95 13.92 3.00
CA HIS A 265 6.76 14.95 3.64
C HIS A 265 7.11 14.55 5.07
N HIS A 266 8.25 14.98 5.58
CA HIS A 266 8.65 14.80 6.98
C HIS A 266 9.69 15.85 7.37
N CYS A 267 9.97 15.98 8.67
CA CYS A 267 11.03 16.83 9.18
C CYS A 267 12.29 15.98 9.42
N GLN A 268 13.38 16.32 8.76
CA GLN A 268 14.62 15.54 8.82
C GLN A 268 15.38 15.82 10.14
N THR A 269 15.58 14.78 10.96
CA THR A 269 16.41 14.80 12.17
C THR A 269 17.77 14.16 11.91
N GLU A 270 18.74 14.37 12.81
CA GLU A 270 20.04 13.68 12.78
C GLU A 270 19.94 12.16 13.05
N GLN A 271 18.82 11.71 13.62
CA GLN A 271 18.57 10.29 13.93
C GLN A 271 17.92 9.53 12.76
N VAL A 272 17.38 10.23 11.77
CA VAL A 272 16.73 9.63 10.58
C VAL A 272 17.68 9.69 9.39
N PRO A 273 17.96 8.56 8.69
CA PRO A 273 18.92 8.55 7.59
C PRO A 273 18.54 9.54 6.45
N PRO A 274 19.48 10.30 5.85
CA PRO A 274 19.20 11.30 4.79
C PRO A 274 18.63 10.77 3.45
N TRP A 275 18.41 9.46 3.38
CA TRP A 275 17.81 8.75 2.25
C TRP A 275 16.38 8.27 2.52
N ALA A 276 15.91 8.39 3.77
CA ALA A 276 14.56 8.02 4.16
C ALA A 276 13.53 8.96 3.52
N ASP A 277 12.35 8.40 3.26
CA ASP A 277 11.13 9.15 3.00
C ASP A 277 10.31 9.21 4.31
N ALA A 278 9.10 9.79 4.31
CA ALA A 278 8.27 9.93 5.51
C ALA A 278 7.94 8.57 6.16
N ALA A 279 8.41 8.37 7.38
CA ALA A 279 8.33 7.11 8.12
C ALA A 279 7.07 7.02 9.00
N HIS A 280 6.92 5.90 9.72
CA HIS A 280 5.77 5.68 10.60
C HIS A 280 5.70 6.73 11.73
N GLY A 281 4.60 7.49 11.78
CA GLY A 281 4.38 8.56 12.77
C GLY A 281 4.93 9.95 12.39
N ASP A 282 5.59 10.11 11.23
CA ASP A 282 6.11 11.41 10.77
C ASP A 282 5.01 12.45 10.47
N GLU A 283 3.74 12.04 10.38
CA GLU A 283 2.60 12.95 10.21
C GLU A 283 2.14 13.59 11.53
N ILE A 284 2.41 12.93 12.67
CA ILE A 284 1.95 13.33 14.01
C ILE A 284 2.35 14.79 14.36
N PRO A 285 3.60 15.26 14.15
CA PRO A 285 3.97 16.64 14.46
C PRO A 285 3.15 17.69 13.69
N TYR A 286 2.74 17.37 12.47
CA TYR A 286 1.97 18.28 11.60
C TYR A 286 0.51 18.33 12.01
N VAL A 287 -0.06 17.19 12.43
CA VAL A 287 -1.44 17.09 12.98
C VAL A 287 -1.57 17.84 14.31
N PHE A 288 -0.54 17.79 15.18
CA PHE A 288 -0.56 18.43 16.50
C PHE A 288 0.04 19.86 16.54
N GLY A 289 0.31 20.47 15.39
CA GLY A 289 0.72 21.89 15.34
C GLY A 289 2.17 22.18 15.76
N LEU A 290 3.00 21.17 16.00
CA LEU A 290 4.34 21.34 16.59
C LEU A 290 5.27 22.29 15.81
N PRO A 291 5.28 22.32 14.47
CA PRO A 291 6.02 23.33 13.70
C PRO A 291 5.72 24.79 14.09
N MET A 292 4.53 25.09 14.63
CA MET A 292 4.15 26.45 15.04
C MET A 292 4.80 26.89 16.36
N ILE A 293 5.18 25.96 17.23
CA ILE A 293 5.87 26.23 18.50
C ILE A 293 7.38 25.98 18.42
N GLY A 294 7.84 25.22 17.42
CA GLY A 294 9.25 24.88 17.18
C GLY A 294 9.66 23.52 17.73
N PRO A 295 10.97 23.24 17.83
CA PRO A 295 11.48 21.99 18.39
C PRO A 295 11.05 21.80 19.84
N THR A 296 10.77 20.56 20.22
CA THR A 296 10.38 20.16 21.59
C THR A 296 11.25 19.00 22.08
N GLU A 297 11.21 18.68 23.37
CA GLU A 297 11.96 17.54 23.93
C GLU A 297 11.55 16.20 23.29
N LEU A 298 10.24 16.01 23.03
CA LEU A 298 9.71 14.80 22.38
C LEU A 298 9.92 14.80 20.86
N PHE A 299 9.89 15.98 20.22
CA PHE A 299 10.09 16.15 18.79
C PHE A 299 11.18 17.23 18.53
N PRO A 300 12.47 16.87 18.61
CA PRO A 300 13.59 17.82 18.53
C PRO A 300 13.93 18.26 17.09
N CYS A 301 12.99 18.15 16.15
CA CYS A 301 13.26 18.47 14.75
C CYS A 301 13.24 19.98 14.48
N ASN A 302 14.21 20.45 13.69
CA ASN A 302 14.34 21.85 13.28
C ASN A 302 13.36 22.22 12.16
N PHE A 303 12.08 22.34 12.53
CA PHE A 303 10.99 22.64 11.60
C PHE A 303 11.24 23.92 10.77
N SER A 304 11.09 23.82 9.45
CA SER A 304 11.25 24.93 8.52
C SER A 304 9.94 25.70 8.34
N LYS A 305 10.01 26.88 7.70
CA LYS A 305 8.80 27.64 7.31
C LYS A 305 7.87 26.90 6.33
N ASN A 306 8.32 25.84 5.67
CA ASN A 306 7.42 24.98 4.90
C ASN A 306 6.64 24.01 5.80
N ASP A 307 7.22 23.59 6.93
CA ASP A 307 6.59 22.69 7.91
C ASP A 307 5.49 23.41 8.69
N VAL A 308 5.70 24.69 9.02
CA VAL A 308 4.65 25.56 9.60
C VAL A 308 3.44 25.67 8.66
N MET A 309 3.69 25.90 7.37
CA MET A 309 2.65 25.94 6.34
C MET A 309 1.93 24.60 6.19
N LEU A 310 2.67 23.48 6.13
CA LEU A 310 2.07 22.16 5.99
C LEU A 310 1.25 21.76 7.23
N SER A 311 1.72 22.08 8.44
CA SER A 311 0.97 21.82 9.67
C SER A 311 -0.32 22.65 9.75
N ALA A 312 -0.29 23.92 9.33
CA ALA A 312 -1.50 24.74 9.20
C ALA A 312 -2.52 24.12 8.22
N VAL A 313 -2.05 23.60 7.08
CA VAL A 313 -2.88 22.89 6.08
C VAL A 313 -3.50 21.63 6.67
N VAL A 314 -2.69 20.78 7.31
CA VAL A 314 -3.11 19.50 7.88
C VAL A 314 -4.14 19.72 8.98
N MET A 315 -3.87 20.60 9.94
CA MET A 315 -4.84 20.98 10.98
C MET A 315 -6.12 21.60 10.39
N THR A 316 -6.04 22.35 9.28
CA THR A 316 -7.23 22.87 8.60
C THR A 316 -8.09 21.73 8.07
N TYR A 317 -7.52 20.77 7.31
CA TYR A 317 -8.28 19.62 6.81
C TYR A 317 -8.82 18.71 7.93
N TRP A 318 -8.00 18.35 8.93
CA TRP A 318 -8.42 17.50 10.06
C TRP A 318 -9.55 18.14 10.86
N THR A 319 -9.42 19.43 11.23
CA THR A 319 -10.45 20.10 12.01
C THR A 319 -11.70 20.43 11.19
N ASN A 320 -11.59 20.65 9.88
CA ASN A 320 -12.75 20.79 8.98
C ASN A 320 -13.57 19.50 8.93
N PHE A 321 -12.89 18.37 8.71
CA PHE A 321 -13.51 17.05 8.75
C PHE A 321 -14.20 16.80 10.10
N ALA A 322 -13.54 17.10 11.22
CA ALA A 322 -14.16 16.99 12.54
C ALA A 322 -15.43 17.87 12.71
N LYS A 323 -15.41 19.10 12.16
CA LYS A 323 -16.55 20.04 12.22
C LYS A 323 -17.74 19.59 11.37
N THR A 324 -17.53 18.97 10.21
CA THR A 324 -18.56 18.85 9.15
C THR A 324 -18.71 17.49 8.45
N GLY A 325 -17.70 16.61 8.53
CA GLY A 325 -17.59 15.40 7.69
C GLY A 325 -16.89 15.63 6.36
N ASP A 326 -16.52 16.86 6.02
CA ASP A 326 -15.78 17.21 4.81
C ASP A 326 -14.51 18.01 5.16
N PRO A 327 -13.29 17.53 4.80
CA PRO A 327 -12.05 18.24 5.09
C PRO A 327 -11.96 19.62 4.40
N ASN A 328 -12.78 19.89 3.38
CA ASN A 328 -12.81 21.16 2.68
C ASN A 328 -13.70 22.22 3.36
N GLN A 329 -14.45 21.88 4.42
CA GLN A 329 -15.47 22.76 5.00
C GLN A 329 -15.39 22.87 6.54
N PRO A 330 -15.57 24.07 7.14
CA PRO A 330 -15.96 25.34 6.51
C PRO A 330 -14.77 26.29 6.23
N VAL A 331 -13.53 25.91 6.57
CA VAL A 331 -12.37 26.82 6.48
C VAL A 331 -11.58 26.56 5.19
N PRO A 332 -11.53 27.50 4.23
CA PRO A 332 -10.71 27.37 3.03
C PRO A 332 -9.21 27.48 3.32
N GLN A 333 -8.40 26.88 2.45
CA GLN A 333 -6.94 26.76 2.55
C GLN A 333 -6.18 28.07 2.20
N ASP A 334 -6.69 29.24 2.60
CA ASP A 334 -6.07 30.53 2.26
C ASP A 334 -4.71 30.75 2.95
N THR A 335 -3.76 31.39 2.25
CA THR A 335 -2.56 31.97 2.87
C THR A 335 -2.91 33.01 3.93
N LYS A 336 -2.60 32.68 5.18
CA LYS A 336 -2.73 33.55 6.37
C LYS A 336 -1.38 33.63 7.10
N PHE A 337 -1.12 34.70 7.86
CA PHE A 337 0.17 34.94 8.55
C PHE A 337 0.75 33.72 9.28
N ILE A 338 -0.11 32.92 9.93
CA ILE A 338 0.25 31.69 10.67
C ILE A 338 1.04 30.67 9.84
N HIS A 339 0.88 30.62 8.51
CA HIS A 339 1.57 29.67 7.64
C HIS A 339 3.06 30.01 7.45
N THR A 340 3.46 31.28 7.62
CA THR A 340 4.82 31.83 7.34
C THR A 340 5.35 31.70 5.89
N LYS A 341 4.64 30.97 5.03
CA LYS A 341 4.83 30.80 3.58
C LYS A 341 3.45 30.78 2.89
N PRO A 342 3.37 31.04 1.57
CA PRO A 342 2.16 30.80 0.80
C PRO A 342 1.65 29.37 0.96
N ASN A 343 0.35 29.21 1.19
CA ASN A 343 -0.30 27.92 1.29
C ASN A 343 -0.34 27.28 -0.12
N ARG A 344 0.24 26.08 -0.26
CA ARG A 344 0.33 25.38 -1.55
C ARG A 344 -0.95 24.62 -1.91
N PHE A 345 -1.95 24.63 -1.04
CA PHE A 345 -3.20 23.88 -1.14
C PHE A 345 -4.42 24.79 -1.42
N GLU A 346 -4.22 26.09 -1.70
CA GLU A 346 -5.31 27.05 -2.00
C GLU A 346 -6.28 26.56 -3.09
N GLU A 347 -5.76 25.93 -4.15
CA GLU A 347 -6.55 25.36 -5.26
C GLU A 347 -6.78 23.84 -5.12
N VAL A 348 -6.43 23.23 -3.98
CA VAL A 348 -6.45 21.76 -3.78
C VAL A 348 -7.65 21.34 -2.92
N ALA A 349 -8.78 21.12 -3.59
CA ALA A 349 -9.94 20.46 -2.98
C ALA A 349 -9.67 18.94 -2.82
N TRP A 350 -9.84 18.42 -1.60
CA TRP A 350 -9.72 17.00 -1.29
C TRP A 350 -11.01 16.27 -1.67
N THR A 351 -11.02 15.64 -2.85
CA THR A 351 -12.13 14.82 -3.33
C THR A 351 -12.35 13.58 -2.46
N ARG A 352 -13.60 13.13 -2.32
CA ARG A 352 -13.95 11.85 -1.67
C ARG A 352 -13.29 10.67 -2.39
N TYR A 353 -12.86 9.70 -1.60
CA TYR A 353 -12.47 8.38 -2.05
C TYR A 353 -13.71 7.56 -2.43
N ASN A 354 -13.56 6.70 -3.43
CA ASN A 354 -14.49 5.62 -3.74
C ASN A 354 -13.74 4.49 -4.47
N GLN A 355 -14.18 3.24 -4.34
CA GLN A 355 -13.51 2.07 -4.93
C GLN A 355 -13.26 2.13 -6.45
N LYS A 356 -14.08 2.88 -7.21
CA LYS A 356 -13.98 2.96 -8.68
C LYS A 356 -12.93 3.97 -9.17
N ASP A 357 -12.79 5.10 -8.49
CA ASP A 357 -11.88 6.19 -8.89
C ASP A 357 -10.62 6.28 -8.00
N GLN A 358 -10.67 5.69 -6.81
CA GLN A 358 -9.59 5.59 -5.81
C GLN A 358 -8.81 6.91 -5.60
N LEU A 359 -9.54 8.03 -5.52
CA LEU A 359 -8.98 9.38 -5.41
C LEU A 359 -8.42 9.65 -4.00
N TYR A 360 -7.18 10.16 -3.94
CA TYR A 360 -6.51 10.51 -2.69
C TYR A 360 -5.76 11.84 -2.76
N LEU A 361 -5.61 12.49 -1.61
CA LEU A 361 -4.77 13.66 -1.46
C LEU A 361 -3.30 13.25 -1.22
N HIS A 362 -2.41 13.66 -2.13
CA HIS A 362 -0.97 13.60 -1.89
C HIS A 362 -0.56 14.80 -1.01
N ILE A 363 -0.40 14.57 0.29
CA ILE A 363 -0.01 15.61 1.25
C ILE A 363 1.51 15.80 1.23
N GLY A 364 1.97 17.01 0.93
CA GLY A 364 3.40 17.37 0.93
C GLY A 364 3.66 18.66 0.15
N LEU A 365 4.93 19.00 -0.11
CA LEU A 365 5.29 20.31 -0.70
C LEU A 365 4.95 20.49 -2.19
N LYS A 366 4.38 19.46 -2.85
CA LYS A 366 3.81 19.51 -4.21
C LYS A 366 2.42 18.85 -4.20
N PRO A 367 1.44 19.45 -3.51
CA PRO A 367 0.16 18.81 -3.27
C PRO A 367 -0.66 18.71 -4.55
N ARG A 368 -1.49 17.67 -4.63
CA ARG A 368 -2.43 17.40 -5.71
C ARG A 368 -3.31 16.22 -5.35
N ILE A 369 -4.48 16.13 -5.98
CA ILE A 369 -5.23 14.88 -6.03
C ILE A 369 -4.53 13.93 -7.02
N LYS A 370 -4.50 12.66 -6.65
CA LYS A 370 -4.06 11.53 -7.48
C LYS A 370 -5.11 10.43 -7.38
N GLU A 371 -4.97 9.39 -8.20
CA GLU A 371 -5.85 8.22 -8.27
C GLU A 371 -5.03 6.93 -8.05
N HIS A 372 -5.69 5.85 -7.62
CA HIS A 372 -5.14 4.49 -7.59
C HIS A 372 -3.81 4.34 -6.85
N TYR A 373 -3.77 4.71 -5.56
CA TYR A 373 -2.54 4.73 -4.75
C TYR A 373 -1.82 3.37 -4.75
N ARG A 374 -0.66 3.32 -5.43
CA ARG A 374 0.21 2.14 -5.52
C ARG A 374 -0.54 0.87 -5.99
N ALA A 375 -1.60 1.02 -6.79
CA ALA A 375 -2.58 -0.03 -7.06
C ALA A 375 -2.00 -1.38 -7.56
N ASN A 376 -0.93 -1.37 -8.36
CA ASN A 376 -0.24 -2.61 -8.78
C ASN A 376 0.34 -3.44 -7.61
N LYS A 377 0.64 -2.79 -6.48
CA LYS A 377 1.14 -3.42 -5.24
C LYS A 377 0.01 -3.79 -4.30
N VAL A 378 -1.03 -2.96 -4.22
CA VAL A 378 -2.26 -3.29 -3.50
C VAL A 378 -2.93 -4.52 -4.09
N ASN A 379 -3.15 -4.55 -5.41
CA ASN A 379 -3.77 -5.68 -6.12
C ASN A 379 -2.93 -6.97 -6.04
N LEU A 380 -1.60 -6.86 -6.02
CA LEU A 380 -0.71 -8.00 -5.71
C LEU A 380 -1.06 -8.62 -4.35
N TRP A 381 -1.20 -7.80 -3.30
CA TRP A 381 -1.46 -8.29 -1.95
C TRP A 381 -2.91 -8.68 -1.68
N LEU A 382 -3.90 -8.02 -2.29
CA LEU A 382 -5.32 -8.28 -2.06
C LEU A 382 -5.92 -9.37 -2.98
N GLU A 383 -5.42 -9.54 -4.20
CA GLU A 383 -5.98 -10.51 -5.17
C GLU A 383 -5.01 -11.68 -5.44
N LEU A 384 -3.80 -11.36 -5.93
CA LEU A 384 -2.89 -12.39 -6.45
C LEU A 384 -2.28 -13.25 -5.34
N VAL A 385 -1.90 -12.65 -4.22
CA VAL A 385 -1.25 -13.37 -3.11
C VAL A 385 -2.20 -14.35 -2.41
N PRO A 386 -3.45 -13.99 -2.06
CA PRO A 386 -4.43 -14.95 -1.55
C PRO A 386 -4.66 -16.11 -2.52
N HIS A 387 -4.76 -15.83 -3.83
CA HIS A 387 -4.85 -16.89 -4.83
C HIS A 387 -3.61 -17.82 -4.81
N LEU A 388 -2.40 -17.27 -4.86
CA LEU A 388 -1.16 -18.06 -4.82
C LEU A 388 -0.96 -18.85 -3.52
N HIS A 389 -1.46 -18.34 -2.39
CA HIS A 389 -1.44 -19.03 -1.10
C HIS A 389 -2.37 -20.27 -1.13
N SER A 390 -3.63 -20.09 -1.57
CA SER A 390 -4.65 -21.15 -1.65
C SER A 390 -4.23 -22.35 -2.53
N LEU A 391 -3.39 -22.12 -3.55
CA LEU A 391 -2.89 -23.20 -4.42
C LEU A 391 -2.09 -24.26 -3.63
N ASN A 392 -1.39 -23.87 -2.57
CA ASN A 392 -0.63 -24.81 -1.74
C ASN A 392 -1.56 -25.71 -0.92
N GLU A 393 -2.59 -25.13 -0.29
CA GLU A 393 -3.59 -25.87 0.49
C GLU A 393 -4.33 -26.90 -0.38
N VAL A 394 -4.76 -26.51 -1.59
CA VAL A 394 -5.45 -27.41 -2.52
C VAL A 394 -4.56 -28.60 -2.93
N THR A 395 -3.24 -28.42 -3.06
CA THR A 395 -2.32 -29.54 -3.32
C THR A 395 -2.13 -30.50 -2.14
N GLN A 396 -2.33 -30.07 -0.89
CA GLN A 396 -2.31 -30.96 0.28
C GLN A 396 -3.53 -31.89 0.31
N ILE A 397 -4.72 -31.38 -0.05
CA ILE A 397 -5.96 -32.17 -0.13
C ILE A 397 -5.81 -33.30 -1.18
N ILE A 398 -5.20 -33.02 -2.33
CA ILE A 398 -5.02 -34.00 -3.41
C ILE A 398 -3.91 -35.03 -3.08
N SER A 399 -2.87 -34.63 -2.34
CA SER A 399 -1.76 -35.53 -1.98
C SER A 399 -2.14 -36.56 -0.92
N THR A 400 -3.08 -36.25 -0.03
CA THR A 400 -3.46 -37.14 1.08
C THR A 400 -4.35 -38.31 0.66
N THR A 401 -5.07 -38.24 -0.45
CA THR A 401 -6.00 -39.30 -0.88
C THR A 401 -5.35 -40.52 -1.55
N THR A 402 -4.04 -40.51 -1.80
CA THR A 402 -3.42 -41.42 -2.80
C THR A 402 -2.31 -42.33 -2.22
N LYS A 403 -2.62 -43.05 -1.12
CA LYS A 403 -1.80 -44.18 -0.63
C LYS A 403 -2.65 -45.42 -0.32
N VAL A 404 -2.87 -46.25 -1.34
CA VAL A 404 -3.43 -47.60 -1.18
C VAL A 404 -2.34 -48.53 -0.60
N PRO A 405 -2.60 -49.28 0.48
CA PRO A 405 -1.65 -50.26 1.01
C PRO A 405 -1.44 -51.44 0.04
N PRO A 406 -0.21 -51.99 -0.08
CA PRO A 406 0.02 -53.21 -0.84
C PRO A 406 -0.65 -54.42 -0.15
N PRO A 407 -1.27 -55.36 -0.89
CA PRO A 407 -1.98 -56.50 -0.30
C PRO A 407 -1.02 -57.58 0.24
N GLU A 408 -1.32 -58.08 1.44
CA GLU A 408 -0.59 -59.22 2.03
C GLU A 408 -0.84 -60.53 1.28
N VAL A 409 0.22 -61.33 1.10
CA VAL A 409 0.14 -62.63 0.42
C VAL A 409 0.13 -63.77 1.44
N THR A 410 -1.06 -64.25 1.82
CA THR A 410 -1.22 -65.44 2.66
C THR A 410 -1.43 -66.72 1.83
N PRO A 411 -0.58 -67.76 1.96
CA PRO A 411 -0.69 -68.99 1.17
C PRO A 411 -1.62 -70.04 1.83
N ARG A 412 -2.54 -70.63 1.05
CA ARG A 412 -3.23 -71.88 1.41
C ARG A 412 -3.41 -72.81 0.19
N THR A 413 -3.29 -74.11 0.45
CA THR A 413 -3.23 -75.21 -0.52
C THR A 413 -4.60 -75.86 -0.81
N PRO A 414 -4.75 -76.65 -1.90
CA PRO A 414 -6.03 -76.75 -2.63
C PRO A 414 -6.94 -77.94 -2.29
N LYS A 415 -8.21 -77.83 -2.71
CA LYS A 415 -9.17 -78.95 -2.91
C LYS A 415 -9.87 -78.83 -4.29
N LYS A 416 -10.53 -79.90 -4.74
CA LYS A 416 -10.83 -80.18 -6.17
C LYS A 416 -12.28 -79.90 -6.61
N ILE A 417 -12.45 -79.29 -7.80
CA ILE A 417 -13.23 -79.72 -9.02
C ILE A 417 -14.53 -80.53 -8.78
N PRO A 418 -15.70 -80.22 -9.43
CA PRO A 418 -15.89 -79.95 -10.88
C PRO A 418 -16.61 -78.60 -11.21
N VAL A 419 -16.54 -77.98 -12.41
CA VAL A 419 -16.47 -78.36 -13.85
C VAL A 419 -17.83 -78.56 -14.53
N ASN A 420 -18.26 -77.53 -15.29
CA ASN A 420 -19.04 -77.55 -16.55
C ASN A 420 -19.46 -76.10 -16.90
N THR A 421 -19.35 -75.55 -18.12
CA THR A 421 -18.61 -75.91 -19.37
C THR A 421 -17.72 -74.68 -19.76
N LYS A 422 -17.32 -74.28 -20.97
CA LYS A 422 -17.45 -74.67 -22.40
C LYS A 422 -16.24 -74.09 -23.17
N ARG A 423 -16.15 -74.20 -24.52
CA ARG A 423 -15.09 -73.54 -25.33
C ARG A 423 -15.55 -73.11 -26.75
N PRO A 424 -14.79 -72.22 -27.44
CA PRO A 424 -15.11 -71.62 -28.75
C PRO A 424 -14.37 -72.33 -29.93
N ASN A 425 -14.36 -71.71 -31.13
CA ASN A 425 -13.38 -71.96 -32.21
C ASN A 425 -13.20 -70.74 -33.16
N PRO A 426 -12.19 -70.69 -34.06
CA PRO A 426 -11.55 -69.41 -34.48
C PRO A 426 -11.47 -69.11 -36.01
N THR A 427 -10.64 -68.10 -36.33
CA THR A 427 -10.17 -67.54 -37.63
C THR A 427 -9.68 -68.51 -38.71
N PRO A 428 -9.53 -68.02 -39.97
CA PRO A 428 -8.19 -68.07 -40.59
C PRO A 428 -7.74 -66.82 -41.39
N PHE A 429 -6.43 -66.72 -41.64
CA PHE A 429 -5.76 -65.85 -42.64
C PHE A 429 -5.65 -66.54 -44.02
N PRO A 430 -5.16 -65.84 -45.07
CA PRO A 430 -3.89 -66.26 -45.69
C PRO A 430 -2.92 -65.10 -46.04
N THR A 431 -1.77 -65.43 -46.65
CA THR A 431 -0.55 -64.58 -46.78
C THR A 431 0.19 -64.82 -48.10
N GLU A 432 0.77 -63.77 -48.74
CA GLU A 432 1.91 -63.74 -49.74
C GLU A 432 1.92 -62.36 -50.49
N SER A 433 2.97 -61.85 -51.15
CA SER A 433 4.44 -61.85 -50.94
C SER A 433 5.19 -60.85 -51.89
N GLN A 434 6.34 -60.30 -51.43
CA GLN A 434 7.52 -59.75 -52.17
C GLN A 434 7.48 -58.54 -53.19
N ASP A 435 8.26 -57.51 -52.80
CA ASP A 435 9.35 -56.80 -53.54
C ASP A 435 9.19 -55.72 -54.66
N SER A 436 10.25 -54.87 -54.71
CA SER A 436 10.78 -54.04 -55.83
C SER A 436 10.41 -52.54 -55.98
N GLN A 437 11.36 -51.69 -55.57
CA GLN A 437 11.80 -50.35 -56.06
C GLN A 437 10.98 -49.58 -57.13
N ASN A 438 10.74 -48.28 -56.90
CA ASN A 438 11.32 -47.19 -57.72
C ASN A 438 11.11 -45.75 -57.18
N GLN A 439 11.99 -44.83 -57.62
CA GLN A 439 11.91 -43.36 -57.54
C GLN A 439 12.43 -42.81 -58.90
N PRO A 440 12.31 -41.50 -59.23
CA PRO A 440 11.51 -40.42 -58.62
C PRO A 440 10.56 -39.75 -59.63
N PHE A 441 9.72 -38.80 -59.20
CA PHE A 441 9.19 -37.76 -60.10
C PHE A 441 9.03 -36.40 -59.40
N LEU A 442 8.98 -35.34 -60.21
CA LEU A 442 9.07 -33.94 -59.78
C LEU A 442 7.70 -33.27 -59.56
N VAL A 443 7.72 -32.28 -58.67
CA VAL A 443 6.91 -31.04 -58.66
C VAL A 443 5.41 -31.16 -58.96
N ASP A 444 4.59 -30.80 -57.95
CA ASP A 444 3.62 -29.73 -58.18
C ASP A 444 3.67 -28.71 -57.02
N GLN A 445 3.14 -27.50 -57.24
CA GLN A 445 3.32 -26.33 -56.39
C GLN A 445 2.01 -25.54 -56.30
N ARG A 446 1.68 -25.03 -55.09
CA ARG A 446 0.43 -24.29 -54.71
C ARG A 446 -0.68 -25.28 -54.27
N ASP A 447 -1.65 -24.90 -53.46
CA ASP A 447 -2.09 -23.55 -53.06
C ASP A 447 -1.76 -23.13 -51.62
N TYR A 448 -1.25 -21.91 -51.47
CA TYR A 448 -1.38 -21.10 -50.26
C TYR A 448 -2.41 -20.00 -50.56
N SER A 449 -3.40 -19.84 -49.67
CA SER A 449 -4.57 -18.97 -49.94
C SER A 449 -4.17 -17.55 -50.36
N THR A 450 -4.87 -17.05 -51.39
CA THR A 450 -4.76 -15.67 -51.89
C THR A 450 -5.06 -14.63 -50.81
N GLU A 451 -5.81 -14.99 -49.78
CA GLU A 451 -6.12 -14.13 -48.63
C GLU A 451 -4.85 -13.78 -47.82
N LEU A 452 -3.92 -14.73 -47.68
CA LEU A 452 -2.68 -14.52 -46.93
C LEU A 452 -1.73 -13.57 -47.68
N SER A 453 -1.59 -13.74 -48.99
CA SER A 453 -0.74 -12.85 -49.80
C SER A 453 -1.33 -11.44 -49.93
N VAL A 454 -2.65 -11.29 -50.03
CA VAL A 454 -3.33 -9.99 -49.95
C VAL A 454 -3.11 -9.33 -48.58
N THR A 455 -3.26 -10.07 -47.48
CA THR A 455 -3.05 -9.55 -46.11
C THR A 455 -1.62 -9.05 -45.91
N ILE A 456 -0.62 -9.82 -46.38
CA ILE A 456 0.80 -9.43 -46.33
C ILE A 456 1.06 -8.18 -47.20
N ALA A 457 0.49 -8.11 -48.40
CA ALA A 457 0.66 -6.97 -49.30
C ALA A 457 0.05 -5.67 -48.72
N VAL A 458 -1.13 -5.75 -48.11
CA VAL A 458 -1.78 -4.60 -47.43
C VAL A 458 -0.96 -4.16 -46.21
N GLY A 459 -0.52 -5.12 -45.36
CA GLY A 459 0.31 -4.82 -44.19
C GLY A 459 1.64 -4.14 -44.56
N ALA A 460 2.34 -4.65 -45.58
CA ALA A 460 3.58 -4.05 -46.08
C ALA A 460 3.35 -2.64 -46.67
N SER A 461 2.23 -2.43 -47.38
CA SER A 461 1.87 -1.12 -47.95
C SER A 461 1.58 -0.07 -46.87
N LEU A 462 0.87 -0.46 -45.79
CA LEU A 462 0.60 0.42 -44.65
C LEU A 462 1.88 0.73 -43.86
N LEU A 463 2.78 -0.24 -43.70
CA LEU A 463 4.10 -0.02 -43.09
C LEU A 463 4.91 1.00 -43.88
N PHE A 464 4.96 0.87 -45.21
CA PHE A 464 5.70 1.78 -46.09
C PHE A 464 5.11 3.19 -46.10
N LEU A 465 3.77 3.33 -46.12
CA LEU A 465 3.09 4.62 -45.97
C LEU A 465 3.42 5.31 -44.64
N ASN A 466 3.44 4.57 -43.53
CA ASN A 466 3.82 5.10 -42.22
C ASN A 466 5.28 5.57 -42.21
N ILE A 467 6.21 4.79 -42.77
CA ILE A 467 7.63 5.17 -42.90
C ILE A 467 7.78 6.47 -43.73
N LEU A 468 7.08 6.59 -44.86
CA LEU A 468 7.07 7.81 -45.67
C LEU A 468 6.48 9.01 -44.93
N ALA A 469 5.39 8.81 -44.16
CA ALA A 469 4.80 9.87 -43.34
C ALA A 469 5.75 10.36 -42.25
N PHE A 470 6.42 9.45 -41.54
CA PHE A 470 7.46 9.81 -40.55
C PHE A 470 8.66 10.50 -41.20
N ALA A 471 9.13 10.04 -42.36
CA ALA A 471 10.22 10.69 -43.10
C ALA A 471 9.85 12.11 -43.56
N ALA A 472 8.63 12.31 -44.07
CA ALA A 472 8.12 13.62 -44.45
C ALA A 472 7.96 14.58 -43.26
N LEU A 473 7.47 14.08 -42.11
CA LEU A 473 7.41 14.85 -40.87
C LEU A 473 8.79 15.21 -40.32
N TYR A 474 9.76 14.29 -40.39
CA TYR A 474 11.14 14.52 -39.99
C TYR A 474 11.80 15.59 -40.86
N TYR A 475 11.70 15.46 -42.19
CA TYR A 475 12.23 16.44 -43.13
C TYR A 475 11.57 17.83 -42.96
N LYS A 476 10.26 17.89 -42.70
CA LYS A 476 9.53 19.14 -42.41
C LYS A 476 9.93 19.78 -41.07
N LYS A 477 10.31 18.97 -40.07
CA LYS A 477 10.85 19.42 -38.78
C LYS A 477 12.29 19.94 -38.92
N ASP A 478 13.11 19.27 -39.72
CA ASP A 478 14.50 19.63 -39.93
C ASP A 478 14.67 20.88 -40.80
N LYS A 479 13.90 20.99 -41.89
CA LYS A 479 13.86 22.23 -42.70
C LYS A 479 13.50 23.46 -41.85
N ARG A 480 12.55 23.33 -40.91
CA ARG A 480 12.22 24.39 -39.95
C ARG A 480 13.38 24.76 -39.02
N ARG A 481 14.28 23.83 -38.66
CA ARG A 481 15.49 24.15 -37.89
C ARG A 481 16.49 24.94 -38.73
N HIS A 482 16.72 24.53 -39.98
CA HIS A 482 17.60 25.27 -40.89
C HIS A 482 17.08 26.69 -41.21
N ASP A 483 15.77 26.87 -41.44
CA ASP A 483 15.18 28.19 -41.67
C ASP A 483 15.29 29.11 -40.43
N VAL A 484 15.28 28.56 -39.21
CA VAL A 484 15.51 29.31 -37.97
C VAL A 484 16.99 29.70 -37.81
N HIS A 485 17.93 28.79 -38.05
CA HIS A 485 19.37 29.11 -38.00
C HIS A 485 19.79 30.16 -39.04
N ARG A 486 19.06 30.31 -40.15
CA ARG A 486 19.35 31.34 -41.16
C ARG A 486 18.92 32.77 -40.76
N ARG A 487 18.32 32.98 -39.59
CA ARG A 487 17.86 34.31 -39.10
C ARG A 487 18.70 34.95 -38.00
N CYS A 488 19.71 34.26 -37.45
CA CYS A 488 20.56 34.79 -36.37
C CYS A 488 21.98 35.14 -36.84
N SER A 489 22.10 36.24 -37.60
CA SER A 489 23.39 36.89 -37.92
C SER A 489 23.20 38.41 -37.95
N PRO A 490 23.77 39.19 -37.01
CA PRO A 490 23.55 40.63 -36.94
C PRO A 490 24.38 41.36 -38.00
N GLN A 491 23.73 41.88 -39.05
CA GLN A 491 24.40 42.70 -40.05
C GLN A 491 24.45 44.18 -39.61
N ARG A 492 25.65 44.63 -39.26
CA ARG A 492 25.99 45.99 -38.84
C ARG A 492 25.69 47.01 -39.95
N ASN A 493 24.86 48.01 -39.67
CA ASN A 493 24.78 49.25 -40.45
C ASN A 493 24.27 50.41 -39.59
N THR A 494 24.72 51.62 -39.93
CA THR A 494 24.53 52.85 -39.15
C THR A 494 23.66 53.86 -39.90
N THR A 495 22.70 54.47 -39.21
CA THR A 495 22.25 55.86 -39.45
C THR A 495 21.60 56.40 -38.18
N ASN A 496 21.66 57.72 -37.99
CA ASN A 496 21.19 58.40 -36.78
C ASN A 496 19.69 58.68 -36.84
N ASP A 497 19.06 58.88 -35.67
CA ASP A 497 18.22 60.07 -35.45
C ASP A 497 18.14 60.43 -33.96
N LEU A 498 17.78 61.69 -33.64
CA LEU A 498 17.82 62.25 -32.28
C LEU A 498 16.43 62.26 -31.60
N ALA A 499 16.36 61.92 -30.31
CA ALA A 499 15.36 62.46 -29.39
C ALA A 499 15.76 62.31 -27.89
N HIS A 500 15.30 63.25 -27.06
CA HIS A 500 15.11 63.21 -25.60
C HIS A 500 16.29 63.01 -24.61
N THR A 501 16.89 64.15 -24.22
CA THR A 501 16.84 64.78 -22.87
C THR A 501 16.95 63.96 -21.57
N GLN A 502 17.90 64.38 -20.71
CA GLN A 502 17.88 64.41 -19.22
C GLN A 502 17.80 63.09 -18.43
N GLU A 503 18.36 62.96 -17.21
CA GLU A 503 19.53 63.56 -16.52
C GLU A 503 19.77 62.75 -15.21
N GLU A 504 20.72 63.15 -14.35
CA GLU A 504 21.13 62.49 -13.08
C GLU A 504 21.86 61.14 -13.30
N GLU A 505 23.18 61.02 -13.15
CA GLU A 505 24.03 61.15 -11.93
C GLU A 505 23.63 60.15 -10.83
N ILE A 506 24.56 59.39 -10.22
CA ILE A 506 25.62 59.87 -9.32
C ILE A 506 26.99 59.21 -9.59
N MET A 507 28.07 59.94 -9.31
CA MET A 507 29.47 59.52 -9.49
C MET A 507 30.00 58.50 -8.45
N SER A 508 31.01 57.73 -8.86
CA SER A 508 31.97 57.06 -7.97
C SER A 508 33.13 58.00 -7.57
N LEU A 509 33.74 57.78 -6.40
CA LEU A 509 35.01 58.42 -6.01
C LEU A 509 35.86 57.50 -5.11
N GLN A 510 37.18 57.72 -5.10
CA GLN A 510 38.18 56.72 -4.69
C GLN A 510 39.41 57.38 -4.02
N MET A 511 39.70 57.07 -2.73
CA MET A 511 40.94 57.38 -1.98
C MET A 511 41.02 56.51 -0.70
N LYS A 512 42.14 56.42 0.07
CA LYS A 512 43.56 56.12 -0.27
C LYS A 512 44.30 55.75 1.05
N HIS A 513 45.40 54.99 0.95
CA HIS A 513 46.39 54.74 2.02
C HIS A 513 47.00 55.99 2.69
N THR A 514 47.20 55.95 4.01
CA THR A 514 48.49 55.74 4.73
C THR A 514 48.18 55.67 6.25
N ASP A 515 48.51 54.65 7.05
CA ASP A 515 49.81 54.02 7.44
C ASP A 515 50.53 54.74 8.61
N LEU A 516 50.68 54.08 9.79
CA LEU A 516 51.72 54.30 10.82
C LEU A 516 51.67 53.33 12.05
N ASP A 517 52.50 52.29 11.97
CA ASP A 517 53.39 51.63 12.97
C ASP A 517 53.05 51.44 14.48
N HIS A 518 53.12 50.17 14.91
CA HIS A 518 53.98 49.77 16.05
C HIS A 518 54.49 48.33 15.93
N GLU A 519 55.72 48.06 16.40
CA GLU A 519 56.44 46.78 16.23
C GLU A 519 56.34 45.86 17.47
N CYS A 520 56.39 44.53 17.26
CA CYS A 520 57.49 43.65 17.73
C CYS A 520 57.16 42.13 17.61
N ASP A 521 58.08 41.40 16.97
CA ASP A 521 58.28 39.94 16.85
C ASP A 521 57.59 38.97 17.83
N ALA A 522 57.00 37.87 17.30
CA ALA A 522 57.72 36.58 17.15
C ALA A 522 56.80 35.34 16.92
N MET A 523 57.28 34.42 16.08
CA MET A 523 56.88 33.00 15.92
C MET A 523 55.49 32.62 15.32
N HIS A 524 55.58 31.87 14.22
CA HIS A 524 54.54 31.05 13.58
C HIS A 524 54.92 29.54 13.76
N PRO A 525 54.09 28.54 13.36
CA PRO A 525 52.83 28.64 12.61
C PRO A 525 51.62 27.89 13.24
N HIS A 526 50.42 28.21 12.77
CA HIS A 526 49.50 27.23 12.13
C HIS A 526 48.32 27.97 11.49
N GLU A 527 48.09 27.75 10.19
CA GLU A 527 46.97 28.39 9.47
C GLU A 527 45.62 27.76 9.84
N VAL A 528 44.65 28.61 10.20
CA VAL A 528 43.21 28.28 10.13
C VAL A 528 42.57 29.28 9.18
N VAL A 529 42.47 28.92 7.90
CA VAL A 529 41.90 29.78 6.87
C VAL A 529 40.38 29.84 7.01
N LEU A 530 39.89 30.93 7.61
CA LEU A 530 38.48 31.30 7.56
C LEU A 530 38.05 31.53 6.10
N ARG A 531 37.24 30.64 5.56
CA ARG A 531 36.42 30.90 4.36
C ARG A 531 34.95 30.89 4.71
N THR A 532 34.35 32.07 4.69
CA THR A 532 32.90 32.24 4.54
C THR A 532 32.47 31.61 3.21
N ALA A 533 31.74 30.49 3.29
CA ALA A 533 31.06 29.88 2.16
C ALA A 533 29.55 29.95 2.43
N CYS A 534 28.77 30.37 1.42
CA CYS A 534 27.31 30.30 1.48
C CYS A 534 26.86 28.82 1.46
N PRO A 535 25.74 28.47 2.11
CA PRO A 535 25.17 27.13 1.97
C PRO A 535 24.80 26.87 0.50
N PRO A 536 25.07 25.67 -0.05
CA PRO A 536 24.78 25.36 -1.45
C PRO A 536 23.28 25.26 -1.71
N ASP A 537 22.86 25.63 -2.92
CA ASP A 537 21.47 25.57 -3.35
C ASP A 537 20.87 24.15 -3.29
N TYR A 538 19.61 24.07 -2.86
CA TYR A 538 18.85 22.83 -2.71
C TYR A 538 18.39 22.28 -4.07
N THR A 539 19.34 21.83 -4.90
CA THR A 539 19.03 21.11 -6.14
C THR A 539 18.48 19.72 -5.81
N LEU A 540 17.15 19.61 -5.80
CA LEU A 540 16.44 18.33 -5.77
C LEU A 540 16.83 17.49 -6.99
N ALA A 541 17.85 16.63 -6.82
CA ALA A 541 18.16 15.56 -7.76
C ALA A 541 16.90 14.70 -7.97
N MET A 542 16.70 14.21 -9.20
CA MET A 542 15.52 13.44 -9.58
C MET A 542 15.55 12.01 -9.00
N ARG A 543 15.39 11.91 -7.67
CA ARG A 543 15.04 10.66 -6.97
C ARG A 543 13.67 10.21 -7.53
N ARG A 544 13.63 9.09 -8.26
CA ARG A 544 12.37 8.39 -8.54
C ARG A 544 11.74 7.98 -7.20
N SER A 545 10.43 8.22 -7.05
CA SER A 545 9.64 7.62 -5.99
C SER A 545 9.63 6.09 -6.14
N PRO A 546 9.43 5.30 -5.08
CA PRO A 546 9.01 3.90 -5.20
C PRO A 546 7.70 3.70 -5.99
N ASP A 547 6.96 4.77 -6.30
CA ASP A 547 5.80 4.76 -7.22
C ASP A 547 6.22 4.90 -8.71
N ASP A 548 7.36 5.54 -8.98
CA ASP A 548 7.82 5.91 -10.33
C ASP A 548 8.72 4.82 -10.96
N ILE A 549 8.72 3.59 -10.42
CA ILE A 549 9.50 2.45 -10.92
C ILE A 549 8.73 1.82 -12.10
N PRO A 550 9.24 1.92 -13.35
CA PRO A 550 8.51 1.45 -14.51
C PRO A 550 8.66 -0.06 -14.69
N LEU A 551 7.64 -0.83 -14.28
CA LEU A 551 7.53 -2.23 -14.68
C LEU A 551 7.28 -2.34 -16.20
N MET A 552 7.77 -3.41 -16.81
CA MET A 552 7.78 -3.55 -18.28
C MET A 552 6.37 -3.61 -18.87
N THR A 553 6.19 -2.97 -20.02
CA THR A 553 4.92 -3.04 -20.76
C THR A 553 4.67 -4.46 -21.31
N PRO A 554 3.41 -4.85 -21.62
CA PRO A 554 3.05 -6.24 -21.94
C PRO A 554 3.74 -6.89 -23.16
N ASN A 555 4.54 -6.13 -23.92
CA ASN A 555 5.11 -6.55 -25.20
C ASN A 555 6.50 -7.23 -25.09
N THR A 556 6.90 -7.73 -23.91
CA THR A 556 8.26 -8.26 -23.67
C THR A 556 8.27 -9.67 -23.04
N ILE A 557 7.18 -10.44 -23.16
CA ILE A 557 7.13 -11.85 -22.77
C ILE A 557 7.04 -12.75 -24.01
N THR A 558 8.18 -13.33 -24.42
CA THR A 558 8.24 -14.43 -25.40
C THR A 558 8.85 -15.66 -24.76
N MET A 559 8.06 -16.40 -23.99
CA MET A 559 8.42 -17.70 -23.43
C MET A 559 7.31 -18.71 -23.72
N ILE A 560 7.42 -19.42 -24.84
CA ILE A 560 6.50 -20.50 -25.23
C ILE A 560 7.16 -21.85 -24.90
N PRO A 561 6.50 -22.66 -24.05
CA PRO A 561 6.49 -24.11 -24.23
C PRO A 561 5.09 -24.58 -24.66
N ASN A 562 4.98 -25.22 -25.82
CA ASN A 562 3.72 -25.76 -26.32
C ASN A 562 3.33 -27.07 -25.63
N THR A 563 2.41 -27.04 -24.67
CA THR A 563 1.50 -28.18 -24.36
C THR A 563 0.30 -27.74 -23.53
N MET A 564 -0.88 -27.69 -24.15
CA MET A 564 -2.20 -28.09 -23.60
C MET A 564 -3.26 -27.83 -24.68
N GLN A 565 -3.94 -28.86 -25.17
CA GLN A 565 -5.08 -28.71 -26.08
C GLN A 565 -6.40 -28.86 -25.32
N GLY A 566 -7.26 -27.84 -25.42
CA GLY A 566 -8.72 -28.00 -25.47
C GLY A 566 -9.45 -28.39 -24.18
N LEU A 567 -10.15 -27.42 -23.60
CA LEU A 567 -11.48 -27.62 -23.02
C LEU A 567 -12.36 -26.42 -23.40
N GLN A 568 -13.66 -26.66 -23.55
CA GLN A 568 -14.55 -25.76 -24.31
C GLN A 568 -15.28 -24.75 -23.43
N SER A 569 -15.54 -23.56 -23.97
CA SER A 569 -16.49 -22.61 -23.39
C SER A 569 -17.92 -23.09 -23.61
N LEU A 570 -18.76 -23.07 -22.57
CA LEU A 570 -20.17 -23.47 -22.62
C LEU A 570 -21.10 -22.27 -22.35
N HIS A 571 -21.57 -21.69 -23.45
CA HIS A 571 -22.84 -20.98 -23.65
C HIS A 571 -23.33 -19.92 -22.63
N ASN A 572 -23.43 -18.68 -23.13
CA ASN A 572 -24.43 -17.71 -22.68
C ASN A 572 -25.86 -18.25 -22.88
N PHE A 573 -26.80 -17.82 -22.05
CA PHE A 573 -28.24 -18.01 -22.28
C PHE A 573 -28.93 -16.72 -22.76
N ASN A 574 -30.03 -16.88 -23.51
CA ASN A 574 -30.58 -15.83 -24.36
C ASN A 574 -31.54 -14.85 -23.66
N THR A 575 -31.53 -13.60 -24.13
CA THR A 575 -32.64 -12.66 -24.01
C THR A 575 -33.72 -12.94 -25.07
N PHE A 576 -34.99 -12.63 -24.77
CA PHE A 576 -36.08 -12.55 -25.76
C PHE A 576 -36.95 -11.31 -25.48
N PRO A 577 -37.63 -10.70 -26.48
CA PRO A 577 -38.06 -9.30 -26.37
C PRO A 577 -39.59 -9.05 -26.43
N SER A 578 -39.93 -7.80 -26.07
CA SER A 578 -41.10 -7.02 -26.53
C SER A 578 -42.52 -7.50 -26.22
N SER A 579 -43.21 -6.72 -25.37
CA SER A 579 -44.37 -5.90 -25.77
C SER A 579 -44.68 -4.89 -24.65
N GLY A 580 -45.44 -3.83 -24.93
CA GLY A 580 -45.71 -2.79 -23.94
C GLY A 580 -47.02 -2.04 -24.18
N GLN A 581 -47.56 -1.44 -23.12
CA GLN A 581 -48.67 -0.49 -23.14
C GLN A 581 -48.56 0.48 -21.95
N ASN A 582 -49.10 1.68 -22.12
CA ASN A 582 -49.06 2.76 -21.12
C ASN A 582 -50.13 2.55 -20.03
N ASN A 583 -49.92 3.09 -18.83
CA ASN A 583 -50.85 4.09 -18.28
C ASN A 583 -50.34 4.85 -17.05
N THR A 584 -50.97 6.00 -16.86
CA THR A 584 -50.74 7.15 -15.97
C THR A 584 -50.73 6.92 -14.45
N LEU A 585 -49.94 7.76 -13.76
CA LEU A 585 -50.03 8.23 -12.35
C LEU A 585 -51.39 8.92 -12.03
N PRO A 586 -51.77 9.32 -10.78
CA PRO A 586 -50.89 9.69 -9.64
C PRO A 586 -51.36 9.42 -8.17
N HIS A 587 -50.48 9.79 -7.21
CA HIS A 587 -50.68 10.17 -5.79
C HIS A 587 -51.36 9.24 -4.75
N THR A 588 -50.66 8.94 -3.64
CA THR A 588 -50.88 9.54 -2.28
C THR A 588 -49.91 9.00 -1.20
N LEU A 589 -49.73 9.75 -0.11
CA LEU A 589 -49.10 9.38 1.19
C LEU A 589 -50.19 9.44 2.29
N PRO A 590 -50.01 8.99 3.57
CA PRO A 590 -48.75 8.68 4.28
C PRO A 590 -48.69 7.37 5.14
N HIS A 591 -47.54 7.18 5.79
CA HIS A 591 -47.17 6.45 7.03
C HIS A 591 -48.23 5.94 8.04
N PRO A 592 -47.83 5.12 9.06
CA PRO A 592 -46.71 4.15 9.16
C PRO A 592 -47.10 2.80 9.85
N HIS A 593 -46.21 1.79 9.87
CA HIS A 593 -46.18 0.77 10.94
C HIS A 593 -44.81 0.08 11.08
N SER A 594 -44.59 -0.58 12.23
CA SER A 594 -43.28 -0.97 12.78
C SER A 594 -43.13 -2.49 13.01
N HIS A 595 -42.04 -3.08 12.52
CA HIS A 595 -41.39 -4.32 13.02
C HIS A 595 -39.89 -4.20 12.66
N SER A 596 -38.87 -4.44 13.48
CA SER A 596 -38.70 -5.16 14.76
C SER A 596 -38.80 -6.69 14.66
N THR A 597 -37.65 -7.31 14.36
CA THR A 597 -37.37 -8.74 14.56
C THR A 597 -35.90 -8.96 14.90
N THR A 598 -35.61 -9.46 16.11
CA THR A 598 -34.28 -9.95 16.52
C THR A 598 -34.01 -11.37 16.03
N ARG A 599 -32.73 -11.66 15.77
CA ARG A 599 -32.08 -12.98 15.77
C ARG A 599 -30.68 -12.76 16.37
N VAL A 600 -30.17 -13.49 17.36
CA VAL A 600 -30.21 -14.94 17.66
C VAL A 600 -29.45 -15.77 16.64
#